data_AF-A0A511JJD6-F1
#
_entry.id   AF-A0A511JJD6-F1
#
_cell.length_a   1.000
_cell.length_b   1.000
_cell.length_c   1.000
_cell.angle_alpha   90.00
_cell.angle_beta   90.00
_cell.angle_gamma   90.00
#
_symmetry.space_group_name_H-M   'P 1'
#
loop_
_entity.id
_entity.type
_entity.pdbx_description
1 polymer ?
#
loop_
_entity_poly.entity_id
_entity_poly.type
_entity_poly.pdbx_seq_one_letter_code
_entity_poly.pdbx_strand_id
1 'polypeptide(L)'
;MSERNRDAVASGMAITLPDGACKELTVEWARWEATRHVPTPQPERQAAVDAAAGVCETCRVIDECRELAEVSRYTGLAAGLPYRNGRPGSRSTSGGRWR
;
A
#
# COMPACT_ATOMS: atom_id res chain seq x y z
N MET A 1 2.41 -3.93 -23.88
CA MET A 1 1.44 -3.27 -22.97
C MET A 1 2.23 -2.81 -21.75
N SER A 2 2.44 -1.49 -21.65
CA SER A 2 3.64 -0.83 -21.10
C SER A 2 3.88 -1.00 -19.59
N GLU A 3 5.14 -1.30 -19.22
CA GLU A 3 5.69 -1.23 -17.85
C GLU A 3 5.52 0.17 -17.22
N ARG A 4 5.49 1.24 -18.03
CA ARG A 4 5.29 2.63 -17.59
C ARG A 4 3.95 2.93 -16.88
N ASN A 5 2.96 2.05 -16.94
CA ASN A 5 1.66 2.28 -16.28
C ASN A 5 1.63 1.79 -14.81
N ARG A 6 2.59 0.94 -14.40
CA ARG A 6 2.64 0.41 -13.03
C ARG A 6 3.52 1.26 -12.11
N ASP A 7 4.58 1.84 -12.65
CA ASP A 7 5.50 2.71 -11.88
C ASP A 7 4.85 4.05 -11.44
N ALA A 8 3.69 4.40 -12.00
CA ALA A 8 3.13 5.75 -11.86
C ALA A 8 2.02 5.91 -10.81
N VAL A 9 1.49 4.84 -10.19
CA VAL A 9 0.23 4.98 -9.40
C VAL A 9 0.46 5.27 -7.92
N ALA A 10 1.47 4.67 -7.28
CA ALA A 10 1.92 5.12 -5.95
C ALA A 10 2.39 6.59 -6.00
N SER A 11 3.08 6.99 -7.09
CA SER A 11 3.41 8.40 -7.36
C SER A 11 2.19 9.26 -7.71
N GLY A 12 1.19 8.70 -8.40
CA GLY A 12 -0.02 9.42 -8.82
C GLY A 12 -0.91 9.82 -7.64
N MET A 13 -1.01 8.98 -6.61
CA MET A 13 -1.70 9.31 -5.36
C MET A 13 -0.86 10.25 -4.47
N ALA A 14 0.47 10.12 -4.48
CA ALA A 14 1.36 11.06 -3.79
C ALA A 14 1.30 12.49 -4.36
N ILE A 15 1.00 12.64 -5.67
CA ILE A 15 0.74 13.95 -6.30
C ILE A 15 -0.57 14.57 -5.80
N THR A 16 -1.58 13.75 -5.48
CA THR A 16 -2.89 14.22 -4.97
C THR A 16 -2.90 14.42 -3.45
N LEU A 17 -1.99 13.76 -2.72
CA LEU A 17 -1.82 13.85 -1.27
C LEU A 17 -0.36 14.21 -0.93
N PRO A 18 0.04 15.49 -1.10
CA PRO A 18 1.43 15.93 -0.89
C PRO A 18 1.94 15.77 0.56
N ASP A 19 1.02 15.53 1.49
CA ASP A 19 1.29 15.32 2.92
C ASP A 19 1.26 13.84 3.35
N GLY A 20 1.18 12.92 2.39
CA GLY A 20 1.27 11.49 2.65
C GLY A 20 2.61 11.13 3.33
N ALA A 21 2.56 10.37 4.43
CA ALA A 21 3.76 9.91 5.13
C ALA A 21 4.68 9.05 4.24
N CYS A 22 4.13 8.41 3.20
CA CYS A 22 4.85 7.58 2.25
C CYS A 22 5.52 8.36 1.09
N LYS A 23 5.37 9.69 1.00
CA LYS A 23 5.79 10.47 -0.18
C LYS A 23 7.27 10.31 -0.56
N GLU A 24 8.16 10.29 0.44
CA GLU A 24 9.60 10.14 0.23
C GLU A 24 10.03 8.67 0.11
N LEU A 25 9.10 7.72 0.30
CA LEU A 25 9.35 6.28 0.30
C LEU A 25 9.01 5.63 -1.04
N THR A 26 8.94 6.40 -2.12
CA THR A 26 8.47 5.93 -3.44
C THR A 26 9.13 4.61 -3.89
N VAL A 27 10.45 4.47 -3.71
CA VAL A 27 11.19 3.24 -4.08
C VAL A 27 10.82 2.05 -3.19
N GLU A 28 10.72 2.25 -1.88
CA GLU A 28 10.38 1.18 -0.93
C GLU A 28 8.92 0.75 -1.05
N TRP A 29 8.03 1.72 -1.28
CA TRP A 29 6.62 1.48 -1.56
C TRP A 29 6.43 0.63 -2.81
N ALA A 30 7.12 0.99 -3.90
CA ALA A 30 7.09 0.20 -5.14
C ALA A 30 7.58 -1.24 -4.91
N ARG A 31 8.59 -1.44 -4.05
CA ARG A 31 9.05 -2.79 -3.67
C ARG A 31 7.97 -3.56 -2.91
N TRP A 32 7.31 -2.95 -1.93
CA TRP A 32 6.23 -3.61 -1.19
C TRP A 32 5.04 -3.98 -2.09
N GLU A 33 4.67 -3.10 -3.03
CA GLU A 33 3.64 -3.40 -4.02
C GLU A 33 4.07 -4.54 -4.96
N ALA A 34 5.31 -4.51 -5.47
CA ALA A 34 5.84 -5.57 -6.32
C ALA A 34 5.78 -6.94 -5.62
N THR A 35 6.20 -7.02 -4.36
CA THR A 35 6.14 -8.24 -3.52
C THR A 35 4.73 -8.83 -3.45
N ARG A 36 3.68 -8.02 -3.56
CA ARG A 36 2.28 -8.50 -3.59
C ARG A 36 1.81 -8.96 -4.97
N HIS A 37 2.40 -8.45 -6.05
CA HIS A 37 1.98 -8.76 -7.42
C HIS A 37 2.66 -9.99 -8.00
N VAL A 38 3.82 -10.38 -7.47
CA VAL A 38 4.48 -11.64 -7.83
C VAL A 38 3.96 -12.81 -6.97
N PRO A 39 4.07 -14.07 -7.45
CA PRO A 39 3.75 -15.26 -6.66
C PRO A 39 4.77 -15.49 -5.54
N THR A 40 4.81 -14.57 -4.59
CA THR A 40 5.66 -14.58 -3.39
C THR A 40 5.00 -15.37 -2.27
N PRO A 41 5.73 -16.03 -1.36
CA PRO A 41 5.14 -16.68 -0.19
C PRO A 41 4.24 -15.75 0.63
N GLN A 42 3.16 -16.31 1.21
CA GLN A 42 2.24 -15.57 2.09
C GLN A 42 2.93 -14.74 3.19
N PRO A 43 3.93 -15.25 3.94
CA PRO A 43 4.57 -14.46 5.00
C PRO A 43 5.29 -13.21 4.48
N GLU A 44 5.96 -13.30 3.34
CA GLU A 44 6.64 -12.16 2.71
C GLU A 44 5.65 -11.11 2.20
N ARG A 45 4.52 -11.54 1.61
CA ARG A 45 3.44 -10.62 1.23
C ARG A 45 2.83 -9.92 2.43
N GLN A 46 2.73 -10.62 3.57
CA GLN A 46 2.19 -10.06 4.81
C GLN A 46 3.17 -9.06 5.43
N ALA A 47 4.46 -9.39 5.48
CA ALA A 47 5.51 -8.48 5.96
C ALA A 47 5.55 -7.16 5.16
N ALA A 48 5.37 -7.21 3.83
CA ALA A 48 5.26 -6.01 3.01
C ALA A 48 4.03 -5.13 3.36
N VAL A 49 2.90 -5.76 3.69
CA VAL A 49 1.70 -5.03 4.14
C VAL A 49 1.93 -4.42 5.52
N ASP A 50 2.54 -5.15 6.45
CA ASP A 50 2.81 -4.67 7.80
C ASP A 50 3.81 -3.51 7.79
N ALA A 51 4.84 -3.57 6.94
CA ALA A 51 5.78 -2.46 6.76
C ALA A 51 5.09 -1.21 6.21
N ALA A 52 4.25 -1.35 5.17
CA ALA A 52 3.46 -0.24 4.64
C ALA A 52 2.45 0.31 5.66
N ALA A 53 1.85 -0.56 6.48
CA ALA A 53 0.95 -0.16 7.54
C ALA A 53 1.64 0.71 8.59
N GLY A 54 2.87 0.36 9.00
CA GLY A 54 3.66 1.15 9.95
C GLY A 54 3.92 2.59 9.48
N VAL A 55 4.13 2.78 8.17
CA VAL A 55 4.24 4.14 7.59
C VAL A 55 2.92 4.91 7.72
N CYS A 56 1.79 4.22 7.58
CA CYS A 56 0.47 4.84 7.63
C CYS A 56 -0.04 5.15 9.06
N GLU A 57 0.50 4.52 10.10
CA GLU A 57 0.03 4.68 11.50
C GLU A 57 0.04 6.13 12.00
N THR A 58 0.94 6.97 11.47
CA THR A 58 1.07 8.38 11.82
C THR A 58 0.69 9.32 10.67
N CYS A 59 0.17 8.78 9.57
CA CYS A 59 -0.16 9.56 8.39
C CYS A 59 -1.40 10.43 8.62
N ARG A 60 -1.23 11.75 8.53
CA ARG A 60 -2.30 12.73 8.77
C ARG A 60 -3.40 12.74 7.70
N VAL A 61 -3.13 12.15 6.54
CA VAL A 61 -4.05 12.09 5.39
C VAL A 61 -4.57 10.67 5.13
N ILE A 62 -4.59 9.82 6.16
CA ILE A 62 -4.95 8.40 6.02
C ILE A 62 -6.39 8.20 5.57
N ASP A 63 -7.32 9.06 6.00
CA ASP A 63 -8.73 8.94 5.67
C ASP A 63 -9.00 9.40 4.23
N GLU A 64 -8.37 10.49 3.79
CA GLU A 64 -8.40 10.95 2.40
C GLU A 64 -7.75 9.92 1.47
N CYS A 65 -6.67 9.28 1.91
CA CYS A 65 -6.03 8.19 1.18
C CYS A 65 -6.97 6.99 1.00
N ARG A 66 -7.76 6.63 2.03
CA ARG A 66 -8.78 5.58 1.97
C ARG A 66 -9.89 5.96 0.99
N GLU A 67 -10.49 7.12 1.15
CA GLU A 67 -11.57 7.59 0.28
C GLU A 67 -11.13 7.61 -1.18
N LEU A 68 -9.95 8.18 -1.46
CA LEU A 68 -9.43 8.27 -2.80
C LEU A 68 -9.16 6.88 -3.39
N ALA A 69 -8.67 5.92 -2.60
CA ALA A 69 -8.49 4.54 -3.02
C ALA A 69 -9.83 3.84 -3.38
N GLU A 70 -10.89 4.11 -2.62
CA GLU A 70 -12.23 3.57 -2.87
C GLU A 70 -12.83 4.11 -4.17
N VAL A 71 -12.90 5.44 -4.32
CA VAL A 71 -13.54 6.09 -5.47
C VAL A 71 -12.78 5.88 -6.78
N SER A 72 -11.45 5.80 -6.73
CA SER A 72 -10.60 5.52 -7.89
C SER A 72 -10.55 4.04 -8.27
N ARG A 73 -11.21 3.16 -7.50
CA ARG A 73 -11.15 1.70 -7.66
C ARG A 73 -9.71 1.18 -7.60
N TYR A 74 -8.92 1.71 -6.68
CA TYR A 74 -7.50 1.42 -6.54
C TYR A 74 -7.22 -0.07 -6.28
N THR A 75 -6.09 -0.56 -6.80
CA THR A 75 -5.56 -1.90 -6.52
C THR A 75 -4.09 -1.77 -6.20
N GLY A 76 -3.69 -2.10 -4.98
CA GLY A 76 -2.34 -1.83 -4.47
C GLY A 76 -2.33 -1.70 -2.96
N LEU A 77 -1.40 -0.91 -2.42
CA LEU A 77 -1.33 -0.55 -1.00
C LEU A 77 -1.78 0.89 -0.79
N ALA A 78 -2.80 1.11 0.05
CA ALA A 78 -3.29 2.43 0.42
C ALA A 78 -3.80 2.42 1.86
N ALA A 79 -3.68 3.54 2.59
CA ALA A 79 -4.14 3.67 3.98
C ALA A 79 -3.75 2.50 4.90
N GLY A 80 -2.52 1.96 4.72
CA GLY A 80 -1.99 0.83 5.49
C GLY A 80 -2.65 -0.53 5.21
N LEU A 81 -3.46 -0.63 4.15
CA LEU A 81 -4.20 -1.84 3.80
C LEU A 81 -3.97 -2.22 2.33
N PRO A 82 -4.09 -3.52 2.00
CA PRO A 82 -4.15 -3.94 0.61
C PRO A 82 -5.53 -3.63 0.04
N TYR A 83 -5.58 -3.02 -1.15
CA TYR A 83 -6.81 -2.73 -1.89
C TYR A 83 -6.94 -3.61 -3.13
N ARG A 84 -8.17 -3.97 -3.47
CA ARG A 84 -8.53 -4.59 -4.75
C ARG A 84 -9.79 -3.94 -5.31
N ASN A 85 -9.65 -3.25 -6.44
CA ASN A 85 -10.74 -2.55 -7.11
C ASN A 85 -11.52 -1.62 -6.14
N GLY A 86 -10.79 -0.83 -5.36
CA GLY A 86 -11.32 0.09 -4.35
C GLY A 86 -11.84 -0.57 -3.08
N ARG A 87 -11.68 -1.89 -2.92
CA ARG A 87 -12.11 -2.58 -1.69
C ARG A 87 -10.91 -2.88 -0.79
N PRO A 88 -10.91 -2.43 0.48
CA PRO A 88 -9.87 -2.79 1.41
C PRO A 88 -9.97 -4.28 1.76
N GLY A 89 -8.82 -4.94 1.81
CA GLY A 89 -8.65 -6.25 2.40
C GLY A 89 -8.21 -6.15 3.85
N SER A 90 -8.21 -7.28 4.55
CA SER A 90 -7.65 -7.37 5.90
C SER A 90 -6.12 -7.49 5.86
N ARG A 91 -5.44 -6.72 6.70
CA ARG A 91 -4.10 -7.06 7.15
C ARG A 91 -4.23 -8.21 8.16
N SER A 92 -3.61 -9.37 7.93
CA SER A 92 -3.64 -10.40 8.96
C SER A 92 -2.74 -9.94 10.09
N THR A 93 -3.31 -9.51 11.21
CA THR A 93 -2.55 -9.24 12.44
C THR A 93 -2.13 -10.57 13.02
N SER A 94 -1.11 -11.19 12.45
CA SER A 94 -0.43 -12.36 13.03
C SER A 94 0.48 -11.90 14.17
N GLY A 95 -0.08 -11.15 15.13
CA GLY A 95 0.54 -10.94 16.43
C GLY A 95 0.36 -12.21 17.24
N GLY A 96 1.27 -13.18 17.07
CA GLY A 96 1.08 -14.51 17.65
C GLY A 96 2.37 -15.32 17.82
N ARG A 97 3.17 -14.92 18.82
CA ARG A 97 4.11 -15.76 19.59
C ARG A 97 5.20 -16.50 18.80
N TRP A 98 6.38 -15.88 18.73
CA TRP A 98 7.63 -16.65 18.80
C TRP A 98 7.98 -16.79 20.28
N ARG A 99 7.80 -18.01 20.81
CA ARG A 99 8.44 -18.47 22.04
C ARG A 99 9.87 -18.86 21.74
#